data_AF-A0AAW0Y8N8-F1
#
_entry.id   AF-A0AAW0Y8N8-F1
#
_cell.length_a   1.000
_cell.length_b   1.000
_cell.length_c   1.000
_cell.angle_alpha   90.00
_cell.angle_beta   90.00
_cell.angle_gamma   90.00
#
_symmetry.space_group_name_H-M   'P 1'
#
loop_
_entity.id
_entity.type
_entity.pdbx_description
1 polymer ?
#
loop_
_entity_poly.entity_id
_entity_poly.type
_entity_poly.pdbx_seq_one_letter_code
_entity_poly.pdbx_strand_id
1 'polypeptide(L)'
;VDGQQFLAKGHLAPDADFVYTFEQDATYYYANVVPQWQGINNGNWKRLENDIRDLAKKKKRTLEVWTGTYGTLQLPDANNNHIDLFLGLPEKLKIIPVPALVWKVVHDIKSRQAVAIVGVNELTGKGKAKELSLFQPPCRDLCHELSWIDWDTSDRERGLAFCCQVKDLKPTIPVLPNLGSVTLLK
;
A
#
# COMPACT_ATOMS: atom_id res chain seq x y z
N VAL A 1 -14.22 -21.31 -5.98
CA VAL A 1 -13.23 -20.22 -6.07
C VAL A 1 -13.46 -19.36 -4.85
N ASP A 2 -12.50 -19.32 -3.93
CA ASP A 2 -12.63 -18.53 -2.70
C ASP A 2 -12.75 -17.04 -3.09
N GLY A 3 -13.83 -16.37 -2.70
CA GLY A 3 -14.30 -15.11 -3.29
C GLY A 3 -13.43 -13.86 -3.07
N GLN A 4 -12.15 -14.04 -2.71
CA GLN A 4 -11.20 -12.98 -2.37
C GLN A 4 -9.93 -12.98 -3.23
N GLN A 5 -9.75 -13.95 -4.13
CA GLN A 5 -8.56 -14.10 -4.97
C GLN A 5 -8.75 -13.52 -6.37
N PHE A 6 -8.86 -12.20 -6.46
CA PHE A 6 -8.87 -11.47 -7.73
C PHE A 6 -8.22 -10.10 -7.57
N LEU A 7 -7.73 -9.55 -8.68
CA LEU A 7 -7.22 -8.18 -8.73
C LEU A 7 -8.40 -7.22 -8.91
N ALA A 8 -8.55 -6.31 -7.97
CA ALA A 8 -9.54 -5.25 -7.96
C ALA A 8 -8.90 -3.91 -8.33
N LYS A 9 -9.77 -2.91 -8.53
CA LYS A 9 -9.38 -1.51 -8.67
C LYS A 9 -8.98 -0.97 -7.29
N GLY A 10 -7.69 -0.94 -6.96
CA GLY A 10 -7.17 -0.31 -5.76
C GLY A 10 -6.94 1.18 -5.99
N HIS A 11 -7.65 2.04 -5.26
CA HIS A 11 -7.54 3.49 -5.42
C HIS A 11 -6.32 4.04 -4.66
N LEU A 12 -5.58 4.97 -5.27
CA LEU A 12 -4.42 5.61 -4.62
C LEU A 12 -4.85 6.76 -3.71
N ALA A 13 -5.74 7.61 -4.20
CA ALA A 13 -6.52 8.58 -3.43
C ALA A 13 -7.93 8.00 -3.19
N PRO A 14 -8.28 7.55 -1.98
CA PRO A 14 -9.56 6.90 -1.72
C PRO A 14 -10.71 7.93 -1.71
N ASP A 15 -11.91 7.49 -2.08
CA ASP A 15 -13.09 8.37 -2.15
C ASP A 15 -13.42 9.03 -0.80
N ALA A 16 -13.26 8.28 0.29
CA ALA A 16 -13.60 8.68 1.65
C ALA A 16 -12.69 9.78 2.22
N ASP A 17 -11.60 10.13 1.53
CA ASP A 17 -10.76 11.28 1.91
C ASP A 17 -11.35 12.61 1.41
N PHE A 18 -12.35 12.58 0.52
CA PHE A 18 -12.93 13.76 -0.11
C PHE A 18 -14.36 14.05 0.37
N VAL A 19 -14.70 15.34 0.44
CA VAL A 19 -15.99 15.81 0.98
C VAL A 19 -17.01 16.04 -0.12
N TYR A 20 -16.57 16.57 -1.27
CA TYR A 20 -17.48 16.90 -2.36
C TYR A 20 -17.64 15.73 -3.33
N THR A 21 -18.87 15.53 -3.83
CA THR A 21 -19.20 14.43 -4.75
C THR A 21 -18.34 14.44 -6.01
N PHE A 22 -18.04 15.60 -6.58
CA PHE A 22 -17.19 15.68 -7.78
C PHE A 22 -15.74 15.25 -7.53
N GLU A 23 -15.22 15.45 -6.31
CA GLU A 23 -13.90 14.96 -5.91
C GLU A 23 -13.94 13.44 -5.71
N GLN A 24 -14.98 12.94 -5.05
CA GLN A 24 -15.21 11.50 -4.87
C GLN A 24 -15.31 10.79 -6.22
N ASP A 25 -16.12 11.30 -7.15
CA ASP A 25 -16.25 10.76 -8.51
C ASP A 25 -14.91 10.75 -9.25
N ALA A 26 -14.09 11.79 -9.05
CA ALA A 26 -12.76 11.86 -9.67
C ALA A 26 -11.81 10.74 -9.18
N THR A 27 -12.03 10.18 -7.98
CA THR A 27 -11.20 9.07 -7.49
C THR A 27 -11.42 7.76 -8.27
N TYR A 28 -12.53 7.63 -9.01
CA TYR A 28 -12.87 6.43 -9.77
C TYR A 28 -12.26 6.39 -11.19
N TYR A 29 -11.57 7.45 -11.63
CA TYR A 29 -10.81 7.42 -12.88
C TYR A 29 -9.61 6.48 -12.79
N TYR A 30 -9.33 5.73 -13.87
CA TYR A 30 -8.22 4.77 -13.91
C TYR A 30 -6.82 5.38 -13.67
N ALA A 31 -6.65 6.69 -13.84
CA ALA A 31 -5.42 7.39 -13.46
C ALA A 31 -5.09 7.28 -11.96
N ASN A 32 -6.11 7.04 -11.13
CA ASN A 32 -6.00 6.87 -9.68
C ASN A 32 -6.05 5.40 -9.24
N VAL A 33 -5.99 4.45 -10.18
CA VAL A 33 -6.23 3.03 -9.89
C VAL A 33 -5.03 2.18 -10.23
N VAL A 34 -4.70 1.25 -9.35
CA VAL A 34 -3.71 0.19 -9.59
C VAL A 34 -4.33 -1.19 -9.37
N PRO A 35 -3.85 -2.24 -10.07
CA PRO A 35 -4.27 -3.61 -9.78
C PRO A 35 -3.85 -4.02 -8.38
N GLN A 36 -4.82 -4.23 -7.49
CA GLN A 36 -4.55 -4.61 -6.10
C GLN A 36 -5.34 -5.86 -5.75
N TRP A 37 -4.73 -6.81 -5.06
CA TRP A 37 -5.46 -8.00 -4.65
C TRP A 37 -6.61 -7.65 -3.70
N GLN A 38 -7.79 -8.21 -3.94
CA GLN A 38 -9.00 -7.82 -3.19
C GLN A 38 -8.87 -8.04 -1.68
N GLY A 39 -8.23 -9.13 -1.24
CA GLY A 39 -7.98 -9.39 0.18
C GLY A 39 -7.14 -8.32 0.87
N ILE A 40 -6.27 -7.65 0.11
CA ILE A 40 -5.38 -6.58 0.57
C ILE A 40 -6.12 -5.24 0.54
N ASN A 41 -6.71 -4.92 -0.61
CA ASN A 41 -7.49 -3.69 -0.85
C ASN A 41 -8.60 -3.53 0.18
N ASN A 42 -9.42 -4.57 0.41
CA ASN A 42 -10.51 -4.54 1.38
C ASN A 42 -10.10 -5.08 2.77
N GLY A 43 -8.82 -5.34 2.98
CA GLY A 43 -8.21 -5.81 4.23
C GLY A 43 -7.48 -4.69 4.96
N ASN A 44 -6.20 -4.91 5.22
CA ASN A 44 -5.35 -3.99 5.98
C ASN A 44 -5.16 -2.64 5.29
N TRP A 45 -5.20 -2.58 3.94
CA TRP A 45 -5.08 -1.31 3.23
C TRP A 45 -6.25 -0.36 3.52
N LYS A 46 -7.48 -0.88 3.52
CA LYS A 46 -8.67 -0.13 3.92
C LYS A 46 -8.65 0.29 5.39
N ARG A 47 -8.12 -0.56 6.28
CA ARG A 47 -7.94 -0.22 7.71
C ARG A 47 -6.97 0.94 7.87
N LEU A 48 -5.81 0.88 7.23
CA LEU A 48 -4.85 1.98 7.21
C LEU A 48 -5.49 3.31 6.75
N GLU A 49 -6.29 3.28 5.68
CA GLU A 49 -6.98 4.49 5.21
C GLU A 49 -7.98 5.04 6.22
N ASN A 50 -8.74 4.17 6.92
CA ASN A 50 -9.60 4.59 8.01
C ASN A 50 -8.80 5.20 9.16
N ASP A 51 -7.71 4.56 9.58
CA ASP A 51 -6.90 5.02 10.72
C ASP A 51 -6.24 6.37 10.43
N ILE A 52 -5.81 6.62 9.19
CA ILE A 52 -5.28 7.93 8.78
C ILE A 52 -6.35 9.03 8.93
N ARG A 53 -7.60 8.75 8.52
CA ARG A 53 -8.73 9.67 8.70
C ARG A 53 -9.04 9.90 10.18
N ASP A 54 -9.07 8.83 10.98
CA ASP A 54 -9.30 8.92 12.42
C ASP A 54 -8.17 9.66 13.15
N LEU A 55 -6.92 9.48 12.72
CA LEU A 55 -5.76 10.21 13.22
C LEU A 55 -5.91 11.71 12.95
N ALA A 56 -6.25 12.10 11.72
CA ALA A 56 -6.49 13.50 11.34
C ALA A 56 -7.59 14.14 12.22
N LYS A 57 -8.70 13.41 12.40
CA LYS A 57 -9.84 13.82 13.24
C LYS A 57 -9.46 13.96 14.71
N LYS A 58 -8.80 12.95 15.29
CA LYS A 58 -8.38 12.91 16.69
C LYS A 58 -7.37 14.00 17.02
N LYS A 59 -6.38 14.21 16.16
CA LYS A 59 -5.36 15.27 16.34
C LYS A 59 -5.89 16.67 15.97
N LYS A 60 -7.02 16.76 15.26
CA LYS A 60 -7.57 17.99 14.65
C LYS A 60 -6.50 18.68 13.79
N ARG A 61 -5.89 17.91 12.87
CA ARG A 61 -4.79 18.35 12.01
C ARG A 61 -5.07 18.02 10.55
N THR A 62 -4.55 18.87 9.67
CA THR A 62 -4.38 18.56 8.26
C THR A 62 -3.19 17.63 8.11
N LEU A 63 -3.41 16.47 7.51
CA LEU A 63 -2.36 15.53 7.12
C LEU A 63 -2.17 15.63 5.60
N GLU A 64 -0.93 15.71 5.16
CA GLU A 64 -0.57 15.48 3.76
C GLU A 64 -0.32 13.99 3.57
N VAL A 65 -0.96 13.41 2.54
CA VAL A 65 -0.83 12.00 2.22
C VAL A 65 -0.39 11.86 0.77
N TRP A 66 0.71 11.13 0.56
CA TRP A 66 1.14 10.70 -0.78
C TRP A 66 0.96 9.20 -0.87
N THR A 67 0.34 8.74 -1.95
CA THR A 67 0.18 7.30 -2.23
C THR A 67 0.86 6.98 -3.55
N GLY A 68 1.45 5.78 -3.65
CA GLY A 68 1.97 5.29 -4.91
C GLY A 68 2.28 3.80 -4.86
N THR A 69 2.98 3.34 -5.89
CA THR A 69 3.39 1.94 -6.02
C THR A 69 4.89 1.82 -6.25
N TYR A 70 5.43 0.61 -6.06
CA TYR A 70 6.82 0.31 -6.38
C TYR A 70 6.99 -1.14 -6.83
N GLY A 71 7.82 -1.34 -7.87
CA GLY A 71 8.10 -2.64 -8.46
C GLY A 71 6.90 -3.28 -9.16
N THR A 72 7.16 -4.37 -9.89
CA THR A 72 6.13 -5.22 -10.49
C THR A 72 6.07 -6.53 -9.70
N LEU A 73 4.87 -6.98 -9.34
CA LEU A 73 4.67 -8.23 -8.63
C LEU A 73 5.19 -9.38 -9.48
N GLN A 74 5.91 -10.32 -8.87
CA GLN A 74 6.39 -11.52 -9.54
C GLN A 74 5.76 -12.76 -8.89
N LEU A 75 5.22 -13.66 -9.71
CA LEU A 75 4.67 -14.93 -9.26
C LEU A 75 5.41 -16.09 -9.95
N PRO A 76 5.52 -17.26 -9.31
CA PRO A 76 6.15 -18.43 -9.93
C PRO A 76 5.30 -18.96 -11.07
N ASP A 77 5.95 -19.26 -12.20
CA ASP A 77 5.36 -20.02 -13.31
C ASP A 77 5.31 -21.53 -12.99
N ALA A 78 4.89 -22.34 -13.97
CA ALA A 78 4.81 -23.79 -13.80
C ALA A 78 6.17 -24.48 -13.51
N ASN A 79 7.28 -23.80 -13.77
CA ASN A 79 8.65 -24.28 -13.55
C ASN A 79 9.30 -23.61 -12.32
N ASN A 80 8.53 -22.89 -11.50
CA ASN A 80 9.01 -22.12 -10.35
C ASN A 80 9.94 -20.94 -10.70
N ASN A 81 9.90 -20.45 -11.94
CA ASN A 81 10.56 -19.20 -12.29
C ASN A 81 9.65 -18.03 -11.97
N HIS A 82 10.16 -17.02 -11.27
CA HIS A 82 9.41 -15.81 -10.96
C HIS A 82 9.28 -14.91 -12.21
N ILE A 83 8.04 -14.65 -12.62
CA ILE A 83 7.71 -13.82 -13.77
C ILE A 83 6.88 -12.61 -13.36
N ASP A 84 7.15 -11.46 -13.98
CA ASP A 84 6.39 -10.24 -13.75
C ASP A 84 4.91 -10.40 -14.16
N LEU A 85 4.01 -9.96 -13.28
CA LEU A 85 2.57 -10.00 -13.49
C LEU A 85 2.08 -8.68 -14.10
N PHE A 86 1.38 -8.79 -15.24
CA PHE A 86 0.74 -7.69 -15.94
C PHE A 86 -0.73 -8.03 -16.25
N LEU A 87 -1.60 -7.02 -16.30
CA LEU A 87 -2.92 -7.14 -16.90
C LEU A 87 -2.87 -6.76 -18.39
N GLY A 88 -3.43 -7.62 -19.25
CA GLY A 88 -3.53 -7.41 -20.69
C GLY A 88 -4.46 -8.43 -21.36
N LEU A 89 -5.04 -8.07 -22.50
CA LEU A 89 -5.81 -8.97 -23.39
C LEU A 89 -4.84 -9.84 -24.23
N PRO A 90 -5.28 -11.00 -24.78
CA PRO A 90 -4.34 -11.99 -25.29
C PRO A 90 -3.69 -11.49 -26.59
N GLU A 91 -2.40 -11.16 -26.50
CA GLU A 91 -1.32 -12.10 -26.84
C GLU A 91 0.07 -11.47 -26.73
N LYS A 92 0.24 -10.13 -26.66
CA LYS A 92 1.60 -9.52 -26.72
C LYS A 92 1.84 -8.23 -25.94
N LEU A 93 0.87 -7.68 -25.22
CA LEU A 93 1.06 -6.38 -24.56
C LEU A 93 1.14 -6.52 -23.04
N LYS A 94 2.32 -6.22 -22.48
CA LYS A 94 2.49 -5.84 -21.08
C LYS A 94 1.90 -4.44 -20.90
N ILE A 95 0.59 -4.34 -20.60
CA ILE A 95 -0.11 -3.05 -20.56
C ILE A 95 -0.03 -2.43 -19.18
N ILE A 96 -0.57 -3.13 -18.16
CA ILE A 96 -0.70 -2.57 -16.81
C ILE A 96 0.08 -3.46 -15.84
N PRO A 97 1.21 -3.00 -15.29
CA PRO A 97 1.93 -3.77 -14.28
C PRO A 97 1.07 -3.92 -13.02
N VAL A 98 1.03 -5.13 -12.47
CA VAL A 98 0.51 -5.33 -11.12
C VAL A 98 1.64 -4.93 -10.17
N PRO A 99 1.47 -3.90 -9.32
CA PRO A 99 2.54 -3.42 -8.46
C PRO A 99 2.91 -4.49 -7.43
N ALA A 100 4.19 -4.59 -7.08
CA ALA A 100 4.62 -5.46 -5.98
C ALA A 100 4.32 -4.84 -4.62
N LEU A 101 4.54 -3.52 -4.49
CA LEU A 101 4.31 -2.75 -3.28
C LEU A 101 3.34 -1.60 -3.57
N VAL A 102 2.49 -1.31 -2.59
CA VAL A 102 1.72 -0.07 -2.50
C VAL A 102 2.19 0.66 -1.26
N TRP A 103 2.40 1.97 -1.33
CA TRP A 103 2.93 2.74 -0.22
C TRP A 103 2.13 4.02 0.02
N LYS A 104 2.07 4.46 1.27
CA LYS A 104 1.56 5.77 1.69
C LYS A 104 2.60 6.48 2.56
N VAL A 105 2.82 7.77 2.33
CA VAL A 105 3.52 8.66 3.27
C VAL A 105 2.49 9.56 3.91
N VAL A 106 2.42 9.55 5.24
CA VAL A 106 1.52 10.40 6.03
C VAL A 106 2.36 11.43 6.75
N HIS A 107 2.08 12.71 6.55
CA HIS A 107 2.83 13.83 7.10
C HIS A 107 1.91 14.81 7.84
N ASP A 108 2.14 14.97 9.15
CA ASP A 108 1.58 16.08 9.92
C ASP A 108 2.53 17.28 9.78
N ILE A 109 2.15 18.20 8.90
CA ILE A 109 2.93 19.42 8.59
C ILE A 109 3.22 20.21 9.87
N LYS A 110 2.24 20.30 10.78
CA LYS A 110 2.31 21.18 11.94
C LYS A 110 3.22 20.63 13.02
N SER A 111 3.28 19.31 13.21
CA SER A 111 4.23 18.69 14.16
C SER A 111 5.55 18.28 13.52
N ARG A 112 5.69 18.40 12.18
CA ARG A 112 6.85 17.89 11.41
C ARG A 112 7.10 16.40 11.70
N GLN A 113 6.01 15.64 11.73
CA GLN A 113 6.04 14.19 11.92
C GLN A 113 5.59 13.49 10.65
N ALA A 114 6.29 12.44 10.25
CA ALA A 114 5.90 11.64 9.12
C ALA A 114 6.19 10.15 9.34
N VAL A 115 5.49 9.32 8.58
CA VAL A 115 5.74 7.88 8.50
C VAL A 115 5.36 7.39 7.12
N ALA A 116 6.13 6.43 6.60
CA ALA A 116 5.79 5.72 5.38
C ALA A 116 5.26 4.34 5.75
N ILE A 117 4.12 3.93 5.19
CA ILE A 117 3.56 2.60 5.33
C ILE A 117 3.64 1.91 3.97
N VAL A 118 4.15 0.68 3.95
CA VAL A 118 4.35 -0.12 2.72
C VAL A 118 3.54 -1.40 2.85
N GLY A 119 2.52 -1.57 2.01
CA GLY A 119 1.78 -2.81 1.85
C GLY A 119 2.39 -3.67 0.74
N VAL A 120 2.53 -4.97 1.00
CA VAL A 120 2.94 -5.96 -0.02
C VAL A 120 1.69 -6.40 -0.77
N ASN A 121 1.67 -6.22 -2.09
CA ASN A 121 0.53 -6.58 -2.94
C ASN A 121 0.65 -8.03 -3.45
N GLU A 122 0.74 -8.98 -2.52
CA GLU A 122 0.87 -10.41 -2.82
C GLU A 122 -0.04 -11.21 -1.88
N LEU A 123 -0.90 -12.09 -2.42
CA LEU A 123 -1.76 -12.94 -1.60
C LEU A 123 -1.04 -14.24 -1.24
N THR A 124 -0.87 -14.51 0.06
CA THR A 124 -0.50 -15.86 0.49
C THR A 124 -1.74 -16.72 0.64
N GLY A 125 -1.95 -17.66 -0.28
CA GLY A 125 -3.02 -18.65 -0.15
C GLY A 125 -2.84 -19.54 1.09
N LYS A 126 -3.97 -20.00 1.64
CA LYS A 126 -4.01 -21.02 2.71
C LYS A 126 -3.18 -22.25 2.27
N GLY A 127 -2.06 -22.49 2.93
CA GLY A 127 -1.24 -23.69 2.75
C GLY A 127 0.03 -23.58 1.89
N LYS A 128 0.34 -22.42 1.29
CA LYS A 128 1.64 -22.19 0.60
C LYS A 128 2.46 -21.06 1.21
N ALA A 129 2.39 -20.91 2.54
CA ALA A 129 3.07 -19.87 3.31
C ALA A 129 4.62 -19.86 3.22
N LYS A 130 5.24 -20.84 2.54
CA LYS A 130 6.68 -21.07 2.61
C LYS A 130 7.54 -20.36 1.55
N GLU A 131 6.98 -19.87 0.44
CA GLU A 131 7.79 -19.28 -0.65
C GLU A 131 7.47 -17.82 -0.98
N LEU A 132 6.38 -17.28 -0.42
CA LEU A 132 5.82 -15.96 -0.79
C LEU A 132 6.46 -14.74 -0.11
N SER A 133 7.75 -14.75 0.16
CA SER A 133 8.43 -13.50 0.50
C SER A 133 9.90 -13.55 0.10
N LEU A 134 10.14 -13.49 -1.21
CA LEU A 134 11.42 -12.94 -1.73
C LEU A 134 11.56 -11.45 -1.41
N PHE A 135 10.48 -10.78 -1.00
CA PHE A 135 10.53 -9.41 -0.53
C PHE A 135 11.27 -9.31 0.80
N GLN A 136 12.53 -8.89 0.71
CA GLN A 136 13.23 -8.32 1.85
C GLN A 136 12.43 -7.12 2.37
N PRO A 137 12.24 -6.98 3.69
CA PRO A 137 11.59 -5.81 4.26
C PRO A 137 12.22 -4.54 3.69
N PRO A 138 11.44 -3.59 3.18
CA PRO A 138 11.98 -2.41 2.51
C PRO A 138 12.66 -1.44 3.48
N CYS A 139 12.49 -1.67 4.79
CA CYS A 139 13.03 -0.90 5.91
C CYS A 139 12.95 -1.75 7.20
N ARG A 140 13.48 -1.23 8.31
CA ARG A 140 13.16 -1.74 9.65
C ARG A 140 11.69 -1.42 9.97
N ASP A 141 10.94 -2.44 10.38
CA ASP A 141 9.54 -2.26 10.75
C ASP A 141 9.38 -1.55 12.11
N LEU A 142 8.59 -0.48 12.10
CA LEU A 142 8.28 0.38 13.23
C LEU A 142 6.79 0.40 13.56
N CYS A 143 5.96 -0.50 13.00
CA CYS A 143 4.50 -0.44 13.22
C CYS A 143 4.12 -0.53 14.70
N HIS A 144 4.88 -1.28 15.50
CA HIS A 144 4.71 -1.37 16.96
C HIS A 144 4.93 -0.03 17.71
N GLU A 145 5.57 0.97 17.07
CA GLU A 145 5.74 2.31 17.63
C GLU A 145 4.56 3.26 17.31
N LEU A 146 3.67 2.86 16.40
CA LEU A 146 2.54 3.68 15.93
C LEU A 146 1.28 3.33 16.73
N SER A 147 0.95 4.19 17.70
CA SER A 147 -0.17 3.95 18.62
C SER A 147 -1.56 4.00 17.96
N TRP A 148 -1.62 4.46 16.72
CA TRP A 148 -2.84 4.62 15.93
C TRP A 148 -3.06 3.48 14.91
N ILE A 149 -2.16 2.50 14.86
CA ILE A 149 -2.34 1.24 14.10
C ILE A 149 -2.63 0.13 15.11
N ASP A 150 -3.81 -0.49 15.05
CA ASP A 150 -4.28 -1.49 16.01
C ASP A 150 -4.59 -2.87 15.40
N TRP A 151 -4.30 -3.05 14.11
CA TRP A 151 -4.52 -4.28 13.37
C TRP A 151 -3.22 -5.05 13.15
N ASP A 152 -3.36 -6.36 12.88
CA ASP A 152 -2.23 -7.24 12.63
C ASP A 152 -1.58 -6.93 11.28
N THR A 153 -0.46 -6.20 11.32
CA THR A 153 0.32 -5.85 10.13
C THR A 153 0.99 -7.05 9.49
N SER A 154 1.08 -8.18 10.21
CA SER A 154 1.67 -9.43 9.72
C SER A 154 0.64 -10.38 9.09
N ASP A 155 -0.65 -10.04 9.11
CA ASP A 155 -1.72 -10.82 8.48
C ASP A 155 -1.59 -10.80 6.95
N ARG A 156 -1.05 -11.88 6.42
CA ARG A 156 -0.81 -12.05 4.98
C ARG A 156 -2.08 -12.31 4.17
N GLU A 157 -3.19 -12.74 4.79
CA GLU A 157 -4.48 -12.87 4.10
C GLU A 157 -5.13 -11.50 3.89
N ARG A 158 -4.92 -10.57 4.83
CA ARG A 158 -5.43 -9.19 4.77
C ARG A 158 -4.43 -8.17 4.22
N GLY A 159 -3.20 -8.59 3.95
CA GLY A 159 -2.13 -7.77 3.39
C GLY A 159 -1.07 -7.41 4.42
N LEU A 160 0.13 -7.95 4.21
CA LEU A 160 1.32 -7.64 4.99
C LEU A 160 1.70 -6.17 4.82
N ALA A 161 2.00 -5.48 5.92
CA ALA A 161 2.39 -4.07 5.93
C ALA A 161 3.62 -3.82 6.80
N PHE A 162 4.43 -2.84 6.40
CA PHE A 162 5.61 -2.37 7.14
C PHE A 162 5.51 -0.87 7.38
N CYS A 163 5.98 -0.40 8.54
CA CYS A 163 6.02 1.02 8.86
C CYS A 163 7.48 1.49 8.92
N CYS A 164 7.83 2.49 8.12
CA CYS A 164 9.18 2.97 7.93
C CYS A 164 9.31 4.45 8.29
N GLN A 165 10.49 4.88 8.73
CA GLN A 165 10.85 6.28 8.55
C GLN A 165 10.95 6.59 7.06
N VAL A 166 10.43 7.75 6.64
CA VAL A 166 10.45 8.18 5.23
C VAL A 166 11.87 8.18 4.66
N LYS A 167 12.86 8.60 5.47
CA LYS A 167 14.27 8.66 5.08
C LYS A 167 14.88 7.26 4.82
N ASP A 168 14.43 6.25 5.56
CA ASP A 168 14.97 4.88 5.49
C ASP A 168 14.40 4.14 4.27
N LEU A 169 13.20 4.53 3.81
CA LEU A 169 12.55 3.96 2.64
C LEU A 169 13.00 4.62 1.32
N LYS A 170 13.50 5.85 1.37
CA LYS A 170 13.88 6.65 0.19
C LYS A 170 14.95 6.01 -0.71
N PRO A 171 15.97 5.28 -0.20
CA PRO A 171 16.90 4.54 -1.05
C PRO A 171 16.21 3.47 -1.90
N THR A 172 15.18 2.82 -1.36
CA THR A 172 14.38 1.81 -2.05
C THR A 172 13.36 2.44 -3.00
N ILE A 173 12.72 3.54 -2.59
CA ILE A 173 11.67 4.24 -3.35
C ILE A 173 12.06 5.71 -3.53
N PRO A 174 12.87 6.06 -4.55
CA PRO A 174 13.41 7.42 -4.70
C PRO A 174 12.35 8.50 -4.96
N VAL A 175 11.18 8.12 -5.47
CA VAL A 175 10.06 9.03 -5.78
C VAL A 175 9.36 9.58 -4.52
N LEU A 176 9.67 9.05 -3.34
CA LEU A 176 9.08 9.54 -2.09
C LEU A 176 9.36 11.04 -1.87
N PRO A 177 8.40 11.79 -1.29
CA PRO A 177 8.52 13.22 -1.07
C PRO A 177 9.77 13.55 -0.25
N ASN A 178 10.36 14.73 -0.50
CA ASN A 178 11.44 15.25 0.34
C ASN A 178 10.86 16.13 1.44
N LEU A 179 10.76 15.59 2.65
CA LEU A 179 10.17 16.28 3.80
C LEU A 179 11.23 17.00 4.68
N GLY A 180 12.51 16.93 4.31
CA GLY A 180 13.61 17.42 5.15
C GLY A 180 13.68 16.68 6.49
N SER A 181 13.95 17.42 7.58
CA SER A 181 13.99 16.84 8.93
C SER A 181 12.57 16.67 9.49
N VAL A 182 12.13 15.43 9.62
CA VAL A 182 10.87 15.01 10.24
C VAL A 182 11.12 13.88 11.24
N THR A 183 10.29 13.80 12.27
CA THR A 183 10.31 12.70 13.25
C THR A 183 9.21 11.68 12.96
N LEU A 184 9.25 10.50 13.60
CA LEU A 184 8.24 9.47 13.37
C LEU A 184 6.85 9.93 13.84
N LEU A 185 5.83 9.72 13.01
CA LEU A 185 4.43 9.97 13.35
C LEU A 185 3.85 8.81 14.19
N LYS A 186 3.98 8.93 15.51
CA LYS A 186 3.48 7.97 16.51
C LYS A 186 2.03 8.21 16.92
#